data_AF-U2ZSC5-F1
#
_entry.id   AF-U2ZSC5-F1
#
_cell.length_a   1.000
_cell.length_b   1.000
_cell.length_c   1.000
_cell.angle_alpha   90.00
_cell.angle_beta   90.00
_cell.angle_gamma   90.00
#
_symmetry.space_group_name_H-M   'P 1'
#
loop_
_entity.id
_entity.type
_entity.pdbx_description
1 polymer ?
#
loop_
_entity_poly.entity_id
_entity_poly.type
_entity_poly.pdbx_seq_one_letter_code
_entity_poly.pdbx_strand_id
1 'polypeptide(L)'
;MRYLQLLLIALASALCATYIVLWLTKPAPLENTTIPPLMIKEEQNELLVWGGWKTIEGYQKPGTNAVEIRCNRTSNTCQEAFATILHHTEGEDLEAQVFSYKVSSWNTTKLEAVAELAMGECLERRLVIHLPDKSAALSWSPPTGCEGDKGRAVLVGDPL
;
A
#
# COMPACT_ATOMS: atom_id res chain seq x y z
N MET A 1 24.03 43.60 30.81
CA MET A 1 22.58 43.47 31.12
C MET A 1 21.67 43.85 29.94
N ARG A 2 21.90 44.97 29.25
CA ARG A 2 21.08 45.43 28.11
C ARG A 2 21.00 44.45 26.92
N TYR A 3 22.11 43.79 26.58
CA TYR A 3 22.15 42.78 25.51
C TYR A 3 21.33 41.52 25.84
N LEU A 4 21.33 41.10 27.11
CA LEU A 4 20.55 39.94 27.58
C LEU A 4 19.05 40.24 27.50
N GLN A 5 18.64 41.45 27.85
CA GLN A 5 17.25 41.91 27.71
C GLN A 5 16.81 41.95 26.24
N LEU A 6 17.67 42.45 25.34
CA LEU A 6 17.36 42.47 23.90
C LEU A 6 17.22 41.06 23.32
N LEU A 7 18.09 40.11 23.72
CA LEU A 7 17.99 38.71 23.32
C LEU A 7 16.70 38.04 23.83
N LEU A 8 16.30 38.31 25.07
CA LEU A 8 15.06 37.78 25.64
C LEU A 8 13.82 38.32 24.92
N ILE A 9 13.81 39.60 24.57
CA ILE A 9 12.71 40.22 23.80
C ILE A 9 12.65 39.64 22.38
N ALA A 10 13.81 39.46 21.73
CA ALA A 10 13.88 38.85 20.39
C ALA A 10 13.39 37.39 20.42
N LEU A 11 13.77 36.61 21.44
CA LEU A 11 13.33 35.22 21.59
C LEU A 11 11.82 35.15 21.87
N ALA A 12 11.30 35.98 22.77
CA ALA A 12 9.89 36.01 23.10
C ALA A 12 9.02 36.43 21.90
N SER A 13 9.47 37.43 21.13
CA SER A 13 8.78 37.87 19.92
C SER A 13 8.82 36.80 18.82
N ALA A 14 9.94 36.11 18.63
CA ALA A 14 10.04 34.98 17.71
C ALA A 14 9.10 33.83 18.10
N LEU A 15 9.04 33.46 19.38
CA LEU A 15 8.14 32.43 19.89
C LEU A 15 6.67 32.81 19.68
N CYS A 16 6.28 34.04 20.02
CA CYS A 16 4.93 34.54 19.78
C CYS A 16 4.57 34.52 18.29
N ALA A 17 5.49 34.96 17.41
CA ALA A 17 5.27 34.93 15.97
C ALA A 17 5.08 33.49 15.46
N THR A 18 5.93 32.55 15.88
CA THR A 18 5.78 31.13 15.51
C THR A 18 4.47 30.52 16.01
N TYR A 19 4.06 30.85 17.23
CA TYR A 19 2.82 30.37 17.81
C TYR A 19 1.60 30.91 17.06
N ILE A 20 1.59 32.21 16.75
CA ILE A 20 0.53 32.84 15.95
C ILE A 20 0.46 32.23 14.56
N VAL A 21 1.61 31.99 13.91
CA VAL A 21 1.64 31.31 12.60
C VAL A 21 1.06 29.91 12.70
N LEU A 22 1.47 29.09 13.67
CA LEU A 22 0.92 27.74 13.87
C LEU A 22 -0.59 27.75 14.17
N TRP A 23 -1.05 28.73 14.94
CA TRP A 23 -2.46 28.86 15.31
C TRP A 23 -3.33 29.34 14.14
N LEU A 24 -2.80 30.22 13.29
CA LEU A 24 -3.48 30.69 12.07
C LEU A 24 -3.48 29.63 10.98
N THR A 25 -2.36 28.91 10.82
CA THR A 25 -2.21 27.87 9.79
C THR A 25 -2.95 26.60 10.16
N LYS A 26 -3.21 26.34 11.47
CA LYS A 26 -3.81 25.10 11.99
C LYS A 26 -3.40 23.90 11.14
N PRO A 27 -2.08 23.60 11.04
CA PRO A 27 -1.66 22.48 10.22
C PRO A 27 -2.45 21.27 10.69
N ALA A 28 -3.16 20.63 9.77
CA ALA A 28 -3.87 19.39 10.08
C ALA A 28 -2.84 18.46 10.76
N PRO A 29 -3.22 17.74 11.85
CA PRO A 29 -2.35 16.67 12.32
C PRO A 29 -2.00 15.81 11.12
N LEU A 30 -0.74 15.39 10.99
CA LEU A 30 -0.34 14.41 9.98
C LEU A 30 -1.31 13.22 10.16
N GLU A 31 -2.24 13.04 9.21
CA GLU A 31 -3.09 11.86 9.22
C GLU A 31 -2.15 10.69 9.01
N ASN A 32 -1.96 9.92 10.07
CA ASN A 32 -1.13 8.74 10.01
C ASN A 32 -1.97 7.68 9.29
N THR A 33 -1.67 7.47 8.01
CA THR A 33 -2.26 6.40 7.23
C THR A 33 -1.77 5.06 7.77
N THR A 34 -2.69 4.13 7.97
CA THR A 34 -2.38 2.79 8.52
C THR A 34 -2.50 1.74 7.44
N ILE A 35 -1.61 0.75 7.49
CA ILE A 35 -1.73 -0.45 6.68
C ILE A 35 -2.69 -1.39 7.42
N PRO A 36 -3.69 -1.97 6.75
CA PRO A 36 -4.54 -2.96 7.38
C PRO A 36 -3.74 -4.10 8.04
N PRO A 37 -4.27 -4.70 9.12
CA PRO A 37 -3.60 -5.80 9.77
C PRO A 37 -3.48 -7.00 8.82
N LEU A 38 -2.34 -7.70 8.91
CA LEU A 38 -2.08 -8.86 8.07
C LEU A 38 -3.04 -9.99 8.43
N MET A 39 -3.91 -10.36 7.49
CA MET A 39 -4.90 -11.41 7.70
C MET A 39 -4.99 -12.31 6.47
N ILE A 40 -4.89 -13.63 6.68
CA ILE A 40 -5.16 -14.63 5.64
C ILE A 40 -6.07 -15.72 6.23
N LYS A 41 -7.35 -15.71 5.82
CA LYS A 41 -8.39 -16.63 6.32
C LYS A 41 -8.97 -17.44 5.18
N GLU A 42 -8.99 -18.76 5.35
CA GLU A 42 -9.63 -19.69 4.43
C GLU A 42 -10.92 -20.19 5.09
N GLU A 43 -12.04 -20.07 4.38
CA GLU A 43 -13.34 -20.57 4.80
C GLU A 43 -13.97 -21.33 3.64
N GLN A 44 -14.06 -22.65 3.78
CA GLN A 44 -14.62 -23.57 2.77
C GLN A 44 -13.94 -23.41 1.39
N ASN A 45 -14.60 -22.73 0.46
CA ASN A 45 -14.15 -22.48 -0.91
C ASN A 45 -13.70 -21.03 -1.12
N GLU A 46 -13.55 -20.26 -0.06
CA GLU A 46 -13.16 -18.85 -0.12
C GLU A 46 -11.88 -18.57 0.66
N LEU A 47 -11.10 -17.62 0.17
CA LEU A 47 -9.90 -17.11 0.81
C LEU A 47 -10.00 -15.58 0.88
N LEU A 48 -9.91 -15.04 2.09
CA LEU A 48 -9.81 -13.61 2.36
C LEU A 48 -8.37 -13.28 2.76
N VAL A 49 -7.80 -12.28 2.10
CA VAL A 49 -6.50 -11.69 2.41
C VAL A 49 -6.68 -10.21 2.67
N TRP A 50 -6.03 -9.69 3.71
CA TRP A 50 -6.03 -8.28 4.06
C TRP A 50 -4.62 -7.84 4.49
N GLY A 51 -4.24 -6.62 4.14
CA GLY A 51 -2.92 -6.05 4.46
C GLY A 51 -2.58 -4.88 3.56
N GLY A 52 -1.30 -4.72 3.25
CA GLY A 52 -0.77 -3.83 2.22
C GLY A 52 0.44 -4.43 1.51
N TRP A 53 0.72 -3.98 0.30
CA TRP A 53 1.89 -4.38 -0.47
C TRP A 53 3.11 -3.54 -0.11
N LYS A 54 4.21 -4.21 0.22
CA LYS A 54 5.54 -3.60 0.35
C LYS A 54 6.40 -4.04 -0.83
N THR A 55 6.72 -3.12 -1.74
CA THR A 55 7.64 -3.42 -2.84
C THR A 55 9.04 -3.71 -2.28
N ILE A 56 9.61 -4.82 -2.73
CA ILE A 56 10.97 -5.26 -2.42
C ILE A 56 11.89 -5.20 -3.65
N GLU A 57 11.32 -5.04 -4.84
CA GLU A 57 12.02 -4.92 -6.11
C GLU A 57 11.17 -4.10 -7.10
N GLY A 58 11.79 -3.15 -7.80
CA GLY A 58 11.08 -2.19 -8.65
C GLY A 58 10.77 -0.87 -7.93
N TYR A 59 10.05 0.02 -8.61
CA TYR A 59 9.70 1.34 -8.06
C TYR A 59 8.56 1.25 -7.04
N GLN A 60 8.76 1.88 -5.87
CA GLN A 60 7.73 2.09 -4.85
C GLN A 60 7.28 3.55 -4.90
N LYS A 61 6.01 3.80 -5.23
CA LYS A 61 5.42 5.14 -5.07
C LYS A 61 5.39 5.52 -3.57
N PRO A 62 5.76 6.75 -3.18
CA PRO A 62 5.56 7.25 -1.83
C PRO A 62 4.08 7.22 -1.45
N GLY A 63 3.76 6.63 -0.30
CA GLY A 63 2.37 6.41 0.09
C GLY A 63 2.19 5.24 1.04
N THR A 64 0.95 5.08 1.49
CA THR A 64 0.47 3.93 2.26
C THR A 64 -0.66 3.28 1.47
N ASN A 65 -0.63 1.95 1.38
CA ASN A 65 -1.65 1.22 0.65
C ASN A 65 -2.32 0.14 1.49
N ALA A 66 -3.53 -0.19 1.07
CA ALA A 66 -4.39 -1.20 1.62
C ALA A 66 -4.85 -2.13 0.50
N VAL A 67 -4.89 -3.43 0.79
CA VAL A 67 -5.36 -4.44 -0.13
C VAL A 67 -6.29 -5.42 0.56
N GLU A 68 -7.43 -5.70 -0.07
CA GLU A 68 -8.29 -6.84 0.23
C GLU A 68 -8.30 -7.77 -1.00
N ILE A 69 -7.99 -9.05 -0.81
CA ILE A 69 -8.08 -10.06 -1.86
C ILE A 69 -9.10 -11.11 -1.46
N ARG A 70 -10.06 -11.37 -2.35
CA ARG A 70 -11.03 -12.46 -2.21
C ARG A 70 -10.85 -13.45 -3.34
N CYS A 71 -10.54 -14.70 -2.99
CA CYS A 71 -10.48 -15.78 -3.96
C CYS A 71 -11.63 -16.77 -3.73
N ASN A 72 -12.17 -17.31 -4.82
CA ASN A 72 -13.20 -18.34 -4.79
C ASN A 72 -12.75 -19.56 -5.61
N ARG A 73 -12.74 -20.72 -4.94
CA ARG A 73 -12.21 -21.98 -5.47
C ARG A 73 -13.13 -22.59 -6.51
N THR A 74 -14.44 -22.37 -6.39
CA THR A 74 -15.44 -22.86 -7.34
C THR A 74 -15.34 -22.14 -8.67
N SER A 75 -15.15 -20.81 -8.65
CA SER A 75 -15.03 -20.00 -9.88
C SER A 75 -13.59 -19.89 -10.40
N ASN A 76 -12.59 -20.39 -9.67
CA ASN A 76 -11.17 -20.25 -10.00
C ASN A 76 -10.75 -18.79 -10.26
N THR A 77 -11.20 -17.86 -9.43
CA THR A 77 -10.94 -16.43 -9.59
C THR A 77 -10.52 -15.79 -8.28
N CYS A 78 -9.71 -14.74 -8.35
CA CYS A 78 -9.52 -13.80 -7.26
C CYS A 78 -9.85 -12.37 -7.69
N GLN A 79 -10.34 -11.56 -6.75
CA GLN A 79 -10.51 -10.13 -6.91
C GLN A 79 -9.66 -9.42 -5.85
N GLU A 80 -8.81 -8.52 -6.29
CA GLU A 80 -8.03 -7.64 -5.43
C GLU A 80 -8.63 -6.23 -5.50
N ALA A 81 -9.06 -5.70 -4.36
CA ALA A 81 -9.33 -4.28 -4.19
C ALA A 81 -8.07 -3.64 -3.60
N PHE A 82 -7.45 -2.73 -4.35
CA PHE A 82 -6.25 -2.00 -3.95
C PHE A 82 -6.58 -0.53 -3.80
N ALA A 83 -6.17 0.08 -2.70
CA ALA A 83 -6.26 1.51 -2.47
C ALA A 83 -4.92 2.04 -1.97
N THR A 84 -4.51 3.22 -2.41
CA THR A 84 -3.30 3.88 -1.93
C THR A 84 -3.56 5.36 -1.71
N ILE A 85 -3.03 5.86 -0.59
CA ILE A 85 -2.90 7.29 -0.36
C ILE A 85 -1.50 7.67 -0.79
N LEU A 86 -1.40 8.53 -1.80
CA LEU A 86 -0.15 9.07 -2.31
C LEU A 86 0.14 10.39 -1.60
N HIS A 87 1.32 10.49 -1.00
CA HIS A 87 1.74 11.72 -0.34
C HIS A 87 2.59 12.56 -1.32
N HIS A 88 2.13 13.78 -1.63
CA HIS A 88 2.86 14.75 -2.45
C HIS A 88 3.05 16.05 -1.66
N THR A 89 3.90 16.94 -2.17
CA THR A 89 4.25 18.21 -1.47
C THR A 89 3.07 19.16 -1.29
N GLU A 90 2.00 18.97 -2.07
CA GLU A 90 0.81 19.82 -2.11
C GLU A 90 -0.40 19.21 -1.40
N GLY A 91 -0.30 17.96 -0.92
CA GLY A 91 -1.43 17.25 -0.31
C GLY A 91 -1.33 15.73 -0.42
N GLU A 92 -2.50 15.09 -0.38
CA GLU A 92 -2.65 13.64 -0.47
C GLU A 92 -3.72 13.29 -1.51
N ASP A 93 -3.41 12.30 -2.34
CA ASP A 93 -4.32 11.76 -3.37
C ASP A 93 -4.72 10.33 -3.03
N LEU A 94 -6.01 10.01 -3.11
CA LEU A 94 -6.51 8.63 -2.99
C LEU A 94 -6.68 8.02 -4.38
N GLU A 95 -5.93 6.95 -4.66
CA GLU A 95 -6.13 6.11 -5.84
C GLU A 95 -6.72 4.76 -5.42
N ALA A 96 -7.69 4.26 -6.19
CA ALA A 96 -8.29 2.94 -5.98
C ALA A 96 -8.40 2.17 -7.30
N GLN A 97 -8.08 0.87 -7.26
CA GLN A 97 -8.05 -0.02 -8.41
C GLN A 97 -8.58 -1.40 -8.03
N VAL A 98 -9.13 -2.12 -9.01
CA VAL A 98 -9.55 -3.51 -8.86
C VAL A 98 -8.82 -4.37 -9.88
N PHE A 99 -8.23 -5.47 -9.43
CA PHE A 99 -7.56 -6.45 -10.29
C PHE A 99 -8.27 -7.80 -10.22
N SER A 100 -8.66 -8.32 -11.39
CA SER A 100 -9.28 -9.65 -11.52
C SER A 100 -8.23 -10.67 -11.95
N TYR A 101 -8.03 -11.70 -11.13
CA TYR A 101 -7.08 -12.78 -11.39
C TYR A 101 -7.80 -14.07 -11.76
N LYS A 102 -7.23 -14.83 -12.70
CA LYS A 102 -7.56 -16.23 -12.95
C LYS A 102 -6.64 -17.11 -12.11
N VAL A 103 -7.21 -18.03 -11.34
CA VAL A 103 -6.45 -18.99 -10.53
C VAL A 103 -5.89 -20.07 -11.44
N SER A 104 -4.56 -20.25 -11.43
CA SER A 104 -3.87 -21.29 -12.19
C SER A 104 -3.64 -22.55 -11.37
N SER A 105 -3.49 -22.41 -10.04
CA SER A 105 -3.32 -23.55 -9.12
C SER A 105 -3.80 -23.16 -7.72
N TRP A 106 -4.59 -24.01 -7.05
CA TRP A 106 -4.96 -23.82 -5.65
C TRP A 106 -5.04 -25.15 -4.91
N ASN A 107 -4.01 -25.44 -4.12
CA ASN A 107 -3.92 -26.66 -3.31
C ASN A 107 -3.80 -26.31 -1.82
N THR A 108 -3.37 -27.26 -0.99
CA THR A 108 -3.24 -27.07 0.47
C THR A 108 -2.03 -26.24 0.90
N THR A 109 -1.06 -26.03 0.02
CA THR A 109 0.17 -25.29 0.33
C THR A 109 0.16 -23.88 -0.26
N LYS A 110 -0.38 -23.71 -1.47
CA LYS A 110 -0.38 -22.41 -2.15
C LYS A 110 -1.57 -22.21 -3.08
N LEU A 111 -1.85 -20.93 -3.32
CA LEU A 111 -2.67 -20.41 -4.42
C LEU A 111 -1.78 -19.60 -5.35
N GLU A 112 -1.90 -19.84 -6.65
CA GLU A 112 -1.27 -19.07 -7.73
C GLU A 112 -2.35 -18.53 -8.66
N ALA A 113 -2.28 -17.23 -8.98
CA ALA A 113 -3.24 -16.58 -9.86
C ALA A 113 -2.57 -15.49 -10.71
N VAL A 114 -3.13 -15.23 -11.89
CA VAL A 114 -2.59 -14.27 -12.86
C VAL A 114 -3.70 -13.31 -13.30
N ALA A 115 -3.42 -12.01 -13.23
CA ALA A 115 -4.20 -10.98 -13.87
C ALA A 115 -3.44 -10.51 -15.11
N GLU A 116 -3.92 -10.95 -16.27
CA GLU A 116 -3.39 -10.59 -17.59
C GLU A 116 -3.76 -9.15 -17.92
N LEU A 117 -2.84 -8.37 -18.50
CA LEU A 117 -3.09 -7.00 -18.96
C LEU A 117 -3.62 -6.06 -17.85
N ALA A 118 -3.21 -6.32 -16.61
CA ALA A 118 -3.80 -5.70 -15.43
C ALA A 118 -3.20 -4.32 -15.11
N MET A 119 -2.01 -4.01 -15.62
CA MET A 119 -1.33 -2.72 -15.40
C MET A 119 -0.98 -2.07 -16.75
N GLY A 120 -2.00 -1.89 -17.58
CA GLY A 120 -1.86 -1.46 -18.97
C GLY A 120 -1.72 -2.63 -19.95
N GLU A 121 -1.45 -2.32 -21.22
CA GLU A 121 -1.47 -3.32 -22.32
C GLU A 121 -0.34 -4.36 -22.25
N CYS A 122 0.62 -4.20 -21.36
CA CYS A 122 1.89 -4.93 -21.43
C CYS A 122 2.34 -5.56 -20.10
N LEU A 123 1.59 -5.44 -19.01
CA LEU A 123 2.02 -5.93 -17.70
C LEU A 123 1.04 -6.94 -17.12
N GLU A 124 1.57 -8.09 -16.75
CA GLU A 124 0.85 -9.13 -16.03
C GLU A 124 1.19 -9.06 -14.55
N ARG A 125 0.18 -9.26 -13.70
CA ARG A 125 0.35 -9.42 -12.26
C ARG A 125 0.22 -10.88 -11.91
N ARG A 126 1.18 -11.41 -11.15
CA ARG A 126 1.20 -12.79 -10.65
C ARG A 126 1.16 -12.78 -9.14
N LEU A 127 0.09 -13.34 -8.61
CA LEU A 127 -0.20 -13.45 -7.18
C LEU A 127 0.14 -14.87 -6.72
N VAL A 128 0.91 -14.98 -5.65
CA VAL A 128 1.20 -16.24 -4.95
C VAL A 128 0.86 -16.08 -3.49
N ILE A 129 -0.01 -16.93 -2.95
CA ILE A 129 -0.37 -16.96 -1.53
C ILE A 129 0.07 -18.29 -0.95
N HIS A 130 0.91 -18.26 0.09
CA HIS A 130 1.33 -19.42 0.85
C HIS A 130 0.40 -19.60 2.05
N LEU A 131 -0.45 -20.63 2.00
CA LEU A 131 -1.53 -20.82 2.98
C LEU A 131 -1.02 -21.20 4.39
N PRO A 132 -0.02 -22.10 4.54
CA PRO A 132 0.52 -22.48 5.85
C PRO A 132 1.28 -21.32 6.51
N ASP A 133 2.09 -20.61 5.72
CA ASP A 133 2.98 -19.55 6.21
C ASP A 133 2.25 -18.21 6.40
N LYS A 134 0.97 -18.14 6.02
CA LYS A 134 0.15 -16.91 6.07
C LYS A 134 0.86 -15.72 5.44
N SER A 135 1.47 -15.95 4.28
CA SER A 135 2.19 -14.94 3.52
C SER A 135 1.69 -14.88 2.08
N ALA A 136 1.90 -13.73 1.43
CA ALA A 136 1.61 -13.55 0.02
C ALA A 136 2.67 -12.69 -0.65
N ALA A 137 2.90 -12.98 -1.93
CA ALA A 137 3.80 -12.24 -2.79
C ALA A 137 3.07 -11.87 -4.08
N LEU A 138 3.38 -10.68 -4.57
CA LEU A 138 2.91 -10.16 -5.84
C LEU A 138 4.13 -9.88 -6.70
N SER A 139 4.09 -10.25 -7.97
CA SER A 139 5.09 -9.85 -8.95
C SER A 139 4.42 -9.30 -10.19
N TRP A 140 5.10 -8.36 -10.85
CA TRP A 140 4.69 -7.84 -12.15
C TRP A 140 5.85 -7.89 -13.12
N SER A 141 5.53 -8.26 -14.35
CA SER A 141 6.51 -8.31 -15.44
C SER A 141 5.78 -8.32 -16.77
N PRO A 142 6.42 -7.84 -17.84
CA PRO A 142 5.86 -7.97 -19.17
C PRO A 142 5.90 -9.44 -19.65
N PRO A 143 4.91 -9.86 -20.46
CA PRO A 143 4.97 -11.14 -21.15
C PRO A 143 6.02 -11.10 -22.27
N THR A 144 6.33 -12.27 -22.84
CA THR A 144 7.27 -12.39 -23.95
C THR A 144 6.84 -11.52 -25.13
N GLY A 145 7.77 -10.73 -25.68
CA GLY A 145 7.51 -9.85 -26.81
C GLY A 145 6.98 -8.46 -26.43
N CYS A 146 6.97 -8.14 -25.14
CA CYS A 146 6.53 -6.85 -24.63
C CYS A 146 7.60 -6.21 -23.74
N GLU A 147 7.77 -4.89 -23.81
CA GLU A 147 8.71 -4.13 -22.98
C GLU A 147 7.97 -3.44 -21.84
N GLY A 148 8.42 -3.63 -20.61
CA GLY A 148 7.78 -3.04 -19.44
C GLY A 148 8.57 -3.28 -18.16
N ASP A 149 8.22 -2.52 -17.12
CA ASP A 149 8.86 -2.60 -15.82
C ASP A 149 8.60 -3.94 -15.14
N LYS A 150 9.57 -4.35 -14.33
CA LYS A 150 9.48 -5.55 -13.50
C LYS A 150 9.56 -5.17 -12.03
N GLY A 151 8.91 -5.96 -11.19
CA GLY A 151 9.04 -5.80 -9.76
C GLY A 151 8.28 -6.83 -8.97
N ARG A 152 8.41 -6.70 -7.65
CA ARG A 152 7.89 -7.65 -6.68
C ARG A 152 7.57 -6.95 -5.37
N ALA A 153 6.48 -7.37 -4.76
CA ALA A 153 6.04 -6.95 -3.45
C ALA A 153 5.71 -8.16 -2.57
N VAL A 154 5.79 -7.95 -1.26
CA VAL A 154 5.33 -8.89 -0.24
C VAL A 154 4.20 -8.26 0.55
N LEU A 155 3.25 -9.08 0.99
CA LEU A 155 2.15 -8.63 1.82
C LEU A 155 2.66 -8.37 3.24
N VAL A 156 2.31 -7.20 3.78
CA VAL A 156 2.62 -6.77 5.15
C VAL A 156 1.35 -6.24 5.81
N GLY A 157 1.38 -6.01 7.11
CA GLY A 157 0.30 -5.36 7.82
C GLY A 157 0.76 -4.81 9.16
N ASP A 158 0.06 -3.79 9.63
CA ASP A 158 0.33 -3.20 10.94
C ASP A 158 -0.13 -4.14 12.07
N PRO A 159 0.50 -4.06 13.25
CA PRO A 159 0.03 -4.80 14.41
C PRO A 159 -1.39 -4.38 14.82
N LEU A 160 -2.17 -5.33 15.32
CA LEU A 160 -3.48 -5.12 15.94
C LEU A 160 -3.38 -4.49 17.33
#